data_AF-A0A5N5EPE6-F1
#
_entry.id   AF-A0A5N5EPE6-F1
#
_cell.length_a   1.000
_cell.length_b   1.000
_cell.length_c   1.000
_cell.angle_alpha   90.00
_cell.angle_beta   90.00
_cell.angle_gamma   90.00
#
_symmetry.space_group_name_H-M   'P 1'
#
loop_
_entity.id
_entity.type
_entity.pdbx_description
1 polymer ?
#
loop_
_entity_poly.entity_id
_entity_poly.type
_entity_poly.pdbx_seq_one_letter_code
_entity_poly.pdbx_strand_id
1 'polypeptide(L)'
;MWVQEETGDGGVASGGAWESLPTVLTVACEGGGGVDVTMESQGYQVADFSVDCPAGTPGMGSVVMDAGVVRSGSFTIGVDASDDSIRWALTVTQPE
;
A
#
# COMPACT_ATOMS: atom_id res chain seq x y z
N MET A 1 -1.09 9.95 -4.10
CA MET A 1 -0.51 10.09 -2.74
C MET A 1 0.79 9.33 -2.71
N TRP A 2 1.78 9.83 -1.98
CA TRP A 2 3.06 9.15 -1.79
C TRP A 2 3.45 9.19 -0.32
N VAL A 3 3.98 8.08 0.18
CA VAL A 3 4.59 7.96 1.49
C VAL A 3 6.09 7.80 1.27
N GLN A 4 6.87 8.58 2.01
CA GLN A 4 8.33 8.48 2.01
C GLN A 4 8.78 7.11 2.53
N GLU A 5 10.08 6.84 2.41
CA GLU A 5 10.65 5.63 3.01
C GLU A 5 10.37 5.63 4.53
N GLU A 6 9.73 4.55 4.99
CA GLU A 6 9.49 4.21 6.39
C GLU A 6 10.21 2.89 6.71
N THR A 7 10.29 2.50 7.97
CA THR A 7 11.01 1.29 8.43
C THR A 7 10.19 0.53 9.47
N GLY A 8 10.11 -0.79 9.32
CA GLY A 8 9.25 -1.66 10.13
C GLY A 8 7.77 -1.49 9.80
N ASP A 9 6.90 -1.74 10.78
CA ASP A 9 5.45 -1.56 10.63
C ASP A 9 5.07 -0.10 10.38
N GLY A 10 3.98 0.12 9.65
CA GLY A 10 3.39 1.44 9.56
C GLY A 10 2.14 1.48 8.70
N GLY A 11 1.86 2.68 8.18
CA GLY A 11 0.66 2.88 7.39
C GLY A 11 0.38 4.34 7.11
N VAL A 12 -0.66 4.58 6.32
CA VAL A 12 -1.10 5.92 5.96
C VAL A 12 -2.63 5.97 5.89
N ALA A 13 -3.20 7.10 6.31
CA ALA A 13 -4.60 7.41 6.09
C ALA A 13 -4.73 8.51 5.04
N SER A 14 -5.64 8.34 4.09
CA SER A 14 -6.00 9.33 3.07
C SER A 14 -7.41 9.85 3.30
N GLY A 15 -7.62 11.13 3.02
CA GLY A 15 -8.92 11.79 3.05
C GLY A 15 -9.70 11.77 1.74
N GLY A 16 -9.22 11.07 0.69
CA GLY A 16 -9.93 11.09 -0.59
C GLY A 16 -9.49 10.01 -1.59
N ALA A 17 -10.49 9.41 -2.23
CA ALA A 17 -10.41 8.66 -3.49
C ALA A 17 -11.61 9.03 -4.39
N TRP A 18 -11.39 9.03 -5.70
CA TRP A 18 -12.45 9.18 -6.70
C TRP A 18 -13.06 7.82 -7.03
N GLU A 19 -14.34 7.63 -6.69
CA GLU A 19 -15.04 6.36 -6.92
C GLU A 19 -15.14 5.99 -8.41
N SER A 20 -15.10 6.99 -9.30
CA SER A 20 -15.16 6.79 -10.75
C SER A 20 -13.84 6.33 -11.39
N LEU A 21 -12.73 6.35 -10.66
CA LEU A 21 -11.41 5.97 -11.18
C LEU A 21 -10.89 4.73 -10.46
N PRO A 22 -10.17 3.83 -11.15
CA PRO A 22 -9.45 2.77 -10.48
C PRO A 22 -8.42 3.36 -9.51
N THR A 23 -8.10 2.61 -8.48
CA THR A 23 -7.04 2.97 -7.53
C THR A 23 -5.91 1.95 -7.66
N VAL A 24 -4.69 2.43 -7.83
CA VAL A 24 -3.50 1.58 -7.92
C VAL A 24 -2.65 1.85 -6.68
N LEU A 25 -2.45 0.82 -5.86
CA LEU A 25 -1.53 0.85 -4.73
C LEU A 25 -0.27 0.10 -5.15
N THR A 26 0.87 0.78 -5.10
CA THR A 26 2.19 0.20 -5.38
C THR A 26 3.07 0.38 -4.16
N VAL A 27 3.77 -0.68 -3.78
CA VAL A 27 4.67 -0.74 -2.64
C VAL A 27 6.03 -1.22 -3.13
N ALA A 28 7.09 -0.59 -2.64
CA ALA A 28 8.45 -1.07 -2.79
C ALA A 28 9.07 -1.27 -1.41
N CYS A 29 9.89 -2.30 -1.25
CA CYS A 29 10.52 -2.60 0.03
C CYS A 29 11.89 -3.28 -0.13
N GLU A 30 12.74 -3.19 0.89
CA GLU A 30 14.06 -3.82 0.95
C GLU A 30 14.44 -4.13 2.40
N GLY A 31 15.03 -5.28 2.67
CA GLY A 31 15.50 -5.60 4.03
C GLY A 31 15.79 -7.07 4.34
N GLY A 32 15.43 -8.00 3.45
CA GLY A 32 15.61 -9.44 3.68
C GLY A 32 14.45 -10.08 4.43
N GLY A 33 13.22 -9.92 3.93
CA GLY A 33 11.98 -10.45 4.51
C GLY A 33 10.79 -10.20 3.59
N GLY A 34 9.66 -9.76 4.15
CA GLY A 34 8.47 -9.35 3.40
C GLY A 34 7.65 -8.30 4.13
N VAL A 35 6.73 -7.67 3.40
CA VAL A 35 5.69 -6.82 3.98
C VAL A 35 4.31 -7.33 3.55
N ASP A 36 3.37 -7.33 4.48
CA ASP A 36 1.95 -7.54 4.22
C ASP A 36 1.24 -6.20 4.16
N VAL A 37 0.49 -5.96 3.09
CA VAL A 37 -0.11 -4.66 2.79
C VAL A 37 -1.61 -4.81 2.71
N THR A 38 -2.31 -4.12 3.60
CA THR A 38 -3.77 -4.08 3.63
C THR A 38 -4.27 -2.69 3.30
N MET A 39 -5.42 -2.61 2.62
CA MET A 39 -6.10 -1.35 2.39
C MET A 39 -7.56 -1.48 2.77
N GLU A 40 -8.06 -0.50 3.52
CA GLU A 40 -9.44 -0.43 3.97
C GLU A 40 -10.12 0.83 3.43
N SER A 41 -11.34 0.68 2.91
CA SER A 41 -12.21 1.79 2.52
C SER A 41 -13.53 1.67 3.27
N GLN A 42 -13.92 2.73 3.99
CA GLN A 42 -15.20 2.78 4.72
C GLN A 42 -15.44 1.59 5.67
N GLY A 43 -14.38 1.06 6.28
CA GLY A 43 -14.43 -0.09 7.20
C GLY A 43 -14.47 -1.47 6.52
N TYR A 44 -14.20 -1.54 5.21
CA TYR A 44 -14.07 -2.79 4.48
C TYR A 44 -12.67 -2.92 3.89
N GLN A 45 -12.04 -4.08 4.08
CA GLN A 45 -10.79 -4.43 3.41
C GLN A 45 -11.04 -4.57 1.90
N VAL A 46 -10.31 -3.79 1.11
CA VAL A 46 -10.41 -3.71 -0.36
C VAL A 46 -9.16 -4.23 -1.07
N ALA A 47 -8.02 -4.31 -0.36
CA ALA A 47 -6.83 -4.98 -0.84
C ALA A 47 -6.07 -5.65 0.30
N ASP A 48 -5.40 -6.75 -0.05
CA ASP A 48 -4.57 -7.56 0.84
C ASP A 48 -3.57 -8.32 -0.04
N PHE A 49 -2.29 -7.95 0.06
CA PHE A 49 -1.23 -8.59 -0.70
C PHE A 49 0.12 -8.45 0.00
N SER A 50 0.98 -9.45 -0.20
CA SER A 50 2.33 -9.47 0.33
C SER A 50 3.35 -9.09 -0.75
N VAL A 51 4.46 -8.48 -0.33
CA VAL A 51 5.60 -8.15 -1.18
C VAL A 51 6.87 -8.73 -0.56
N ASP A 52 7.60 -9.55 -1.33
CA ASP A 52 8.92 -10.01 -0.92
C ASP A 52 9.92 -8.85 -0.96
N CYS A 53 10.66 -8.65 0.12
CA CYS A 53 11.64 -7.57 0.30
C CYS A 53 13.05 -8.16 0.35
N PRO A 54 13.68 -8.47 -0.80
CA PRO A 54 15.04 -9.03 -0.81
C PRO A 54 16.06 -8.09 -0.15
N ALA A 55 17.19 -8.65 0.29
CA ALA A 55 18.28 -7.86 0.86
C ALA A 55 19.16 -7.28 -0.26
N GLY A 56 19.38 -5.96 -0.23
CA GLY A 56 20.28 -5.25 -1.16
C GLY A 56 19.71 -4.98 -2.55
N THR A 57 18.42 -5.23 -2.78
CA THR A 57 17.69 -4.79 -3.97
C THR A 57 16.22 -4.58 -3.59
N PRO A 58 15.54 -3.54 -4.10
CA PRO A 58 14.13 -3.34 -3.80
C PRO A 58 13.25 -4.40 -4.47
N GLY A 59 12.39 -5.02 -3.67
CA GLY A 59 11.19 -5.71 -4.12
C GLY A 59 10.07 -4.72 -4.42
N MET A 60 9.12 -5.13 -5.25
CA MET A 60 7.98 -4.28 -5.64
C MET A 60 6.73 -5.13 -5.84
N GLY A 61 5.59 -4.65 -5.34
CA GLY A 61 4.28 -5.24 -5.55
C GLY A 61 3.24 -4.16 -5.83
N SER A 62 2.21 -4.51 -6.60
CA SER A 62 1.12 -3.60 -6.92
C SER A 62 -0.21 -4.33 -7.02
N VAL A 63 -1.26 -3.66 -6.57
CA VAL A 63 -2.64 -4.12 -6.75
C VAL A 63 -3.46 -3.00 -7.39
N VAL A 64 -4.31 -3.41 -8.33
CA VAL A 64 -5.29 -2.52 -8.97
C VAL A 64 -6.65 -2.84 -8.38
N MET A 65 -7.30 -1.82 -7.84
CA MET A 65 -8.69 -1.86 -7.39
C MET A 65 -9.54 -1.15 -8.43
N ASP A 66 -10.51 -1.86 -9.00
CA ASP A 66 -11.40 -1.30 -10.00
C ASP A 66 -12.18 -0.09 -9.46
N ALA A 67 -12.68 0.75 -10.38
CA ALA A 67 -13.57 1.84 -10.03
C ALA A 67 -14.78 1.32 -9.22
N GLY A 68 -15.18 2.06 -8.19
CA GLY A 68 -16.24 1.67 -7.26
C GLY A 68 -15.80 0.78 -6.10
N VAL A 69 -14.61 0.16 -6.14
CA VAL A 69 -14.08 -0.64 -5.03
C VAL A 69 -13.65 0.27 -3.88
N VAL A 70 -12.78 1.24 -4.17
CA VAL A 70 -12.42 2.29 -3.22
C VAL A 70 -13.48 3.38 -3.30
N ARG A 71 -14.35 3.42 -2.29
CA ARG A 71 -15.45 4.39 -2.25
C ARG A 71 -14.94 5.80 -2.02
N SER A 72 -15.74 6.77 -2.44
CA SER A 72 -15.48 8.17 -2.12
C SER A 72 -15.31 8.39 -0.60
N GLY A 73 -14.36 9.25 -0.24
CA GLY A 73 -13.97 9.51 1.14
C GLY A 73 -12.62 8.90 1.54
N SER A 74 -12.48 8.57 2.81
CA SER A 74 -11.20 8.14 3.38
C SER A 74 -10.92 6.66 3.17
N PHE A 75 -9.64 6.35 3.01
CA PHE A 75 -9.12 4.99 3.06
C PHE A 75 -7.87 4.96 3.95
N THR A 76 -7.57 3.80 4.49
CA THR A 76 -6.37 3.54 5.29
C THR A 76 -5.58 2.42 4.65
N ILE A 77 -4.25 2.51 4.71
CA ILE A 77 -3.33 1.45 4.29
C ILE A 77 -2.49 1.07 5.49
N GLY A 78 -2.45 -0.22 5.81
CA GLY A 78 -1.56 -0.81 6.79
C GLY A 78 -0.42 -1.56 6.10
N VAL A 79 0.77 -1.47 6.68
CA VAL A 79 1.97 -2.23 6.28
C VAL A 79 2.48 -2.93 7.53
N ASP A 80 2.50 -4.26 7.49
CA ASP A 80 3.06 -5.13 8.53
C ASP A 80 4.36 -5.74 7.99
N ALA A 81 5.49 -5.41 8.61
CA ALA A 81 6.80 -5.85 8.16
C ALA A 81 7.22 -7.10 8.94
N SER A 82 7.72 -8.11 8.22
CA SER A 82 8.20 -9.33 8.88
C SER A 82 9.41 -9.10 9.80
N ASP A 83 10.10 -7.96 9.64
CA ASP A 83 11.23 -7.53 10.45
C ASP A 83 11.29 -5.98 10.48
N ASP A 84 11.56 -5.42 11.67
CA ASP A 84 11.59 -3.97 11.92
C ASP A 84 12.67 -3.23 11.12
N SER A 85 13.66 -3.93 10.54
CA SER A 85 14.69 -3.34 9.70
C SER A 85 14.29 -3.17 8.24
N ILE A 86 13.14 -3.71 7.83
CA ILE A 86 12.64 -3.60 6.45
C ILE A 86 12.23 -2.16 6.18
N ARG A 87 12.78 -1.60 5.11
CA ARG A 87 12.44 -0.27 4.62
C ARG A 87 11.41 -0.40 3.52
N TRP A 88 10.40 0.45 3.52
CA TRP A 88 9.36 0.44 2.49
C TRP A 88 8.90 1.85 2.13
N ALA A 89 8.39 2.00 0.92
CA ALA A 89 7.71 3.20 0.45
C ALA A 89 6.49 2.80 -0.38
N LEU A 90 5.47 3.64 -0.41
CA LEU A 90 4.27 3.36 -1.19
C LEU A 90 3.75 4.57 -1.95
N THR A 91 3.04 4.28 -3.03
CA THR A 91 2.31 5.25 -3.81
C THR A 91 0.90 4.75 -4.10
N VAL A 92 -0.04 5.69 -4.09
CA VAL A 92 -1.42 5.48 -4.52
C VAL A 92 -1.72 6.43 -5.67
N THR A 93 -2.12 5.89 -6.80
CA THR A 93 -2.50 6.66 -8.00
C THR A 93 -3.91 6.32 -8.45
N GLN A 94 -4.57 7.29 -9.11
CA GLN A 94 -5.85 7.10 -9.77
C GLN A 94 -5.72 7.59 -11.21
N PRO A 95 -5.40 6.69 -12.16
CA PRO A 95 -5.24 7.07 -13.57
C PRO A 95 -6.60 7.48 -14.16
N GLU A 96 -6.56 8.46 -15.06
CA GLU A 96 -7.71 8.98 -15.83
C GLU A 96 -8.05 8.14 -17.07
#